data_AF-A0A351SFW8-F1
#
_entry.id   AF-A0A351SFW8-F1
#
_cell.length_a   1.000
_cell.length_b   1.000
_cell.length_c   1.000
_cell.angle_alpha   90.00
_cell.angle_beta   90.00
_cell.angle_gamma   90.00
#
_symmetry.space_group_name_H-M   'P 1'
#
loop_
_entity.id
_entity.type
_entity.pdbx_description
1 polymer ?
#
loop_
_entity_poly.entity_id
_entity_poly.type
_entity_poly.pdbx_seq_one_letter_code
_entity_poly.pdbx_strand_id
1 'polypeptide(L)' 'DHEEDEQTHADVTASWHFACAHPQTVDRIHVKLFERFPQTEHLRVQWTTQNKQGAVELSSTHSVLRF' A
#
# COMPACT_ATOMS: atom_id res chain seq x y z
N ASP A 1 -37.14 10.80 -6.62
CA ASP A 1 -36.49 10.20 -5.45
C ASP A 1 -35.58 9.10 -5.97
N HIS A 2 -34.28 9.37 -6.03
CA HIS A 2 -33.25 8.42 -6.46
C HIS A 2 -32.09 8.62 -5.49
N GLU A 3 -32.13 7.90 -4.38
CA GLU A 3 -30.99 7.76 -3.47
C GLU A 3 -30.00 6.80 -4.15
N GLU A 4 -29.01 7.37 -4.84
CA GLU A 4 -27.78 6.65 -5.14
C GLU A 4 -26.99 6.58 -3.84
N ASP A 5 -26.98 5.41 -3.19
CA ASP A 5 -26.03 5.05 -2.14
C ASP A 5 -24.61 5.07 -2.76
N GLU A 6 -24.06 6.26 -2.95
CA GLU A 6 -22.64 6.46 -3.26
C GLU A 6 -21.86 5.95 -2.06
N GLN A 7 -21.41 4.69 -2.14
CA GLN A 7 -20.41 4.10 -1.25
C GLN A 7 -19.24 5.08 -1.16
N THR A 8 -19.22 5.88 -0.09
CA THR A 8 -18.28 6.99 0.04
C THR A 8 -16.95 6.40 0.50
N HIS A 9 -16.20 5.81 -0.42
CA HIS A 9 -14.86 5.30 -0.13
C HIS A 9 -13.98 6.49 0.26
N ALA A 10 -13.61 6.56 1.53
CA ALA A 10 -12.69 7.55 2.03
C ALA A 10 -11.26 7.15 1.66
N ASP A 11 -10.74 7.76 0.60
CA ASP A 11 -9.35 7.57 0.18
C ASP A 11 -8.39 8.37 1.06
N VAL A 12 -7.28 7.74 1.45
CA VAL A 12 -6.16 8.39 2.16
C VAL A 12 -4.90 8.22 1.34
N THR A 13 -4.18 9.33 1.10
CA THR A 13 -2.88 9.31 0.44
C THR A 13 -1.77 9.64 1.43
N ALA A 14 -0.70 8.87 1.39
CA ALA A 14 0.49 9.10 2.20
C ALA A 14 1.74 8.65 1.45
N SER A 15 2.89 9.23 1.82
CA SER A 15 4.17 8.97 1.21
C SER A 15 5.24 8.79 2.28
N TRP A 16 6.13 7.83 2.05
CA TRP A 16 7.21 7.49 2.98
C TRP A 16 8.52 7.29 2.22
N HIS A 17 9.62 7.59 2.89
CA HIS A 17 10.96 7.32 2.40
C HIS A 17 11.72 6.49 3.43
N PHE A 18 12.29 5.36 3.00
CA PHE A 18 13.06 4.47 3.86
C PHE A 18 14.55 4.59 3.52
N ALA A 19 15.34 5.04 4.48
CA ALA A 19 16.80 5.08 4.36
C ALA A 19 17.40 3.79 4.93
N CYS A 20 17.79 2.88 4.04
CA CYS A 20 18.43 1.61 4.38
C CYS A 20 19.93 1.69 4.15
N ALA A 21 20.74 0.99 4.96
CA ALA A 21 22.18 0.89 4.74
C ALA A 21 22.53 0.16 3.43
N HIS A 22 21.74 -0.86 3.08
CA HIS A 22 21.89 -1.65 1.86
C HIS A 22 20.54 -1.77 1.14
N PRO A 23 20.04 -0.71 0.47
CA PRO A 23 18.70 -0.71 -0.14
C PRO A 23 18.56 -1.77 -1.24
N GLN A 24 19.68 -2.17 -1.85
CA GLN A 24 19.78 -3.18 -2.91
C GLN A 24 19.40 -4.60 -2.45
N THR A 25 19.48 -4.88 -1.15
CA THR A 25 19.20 -6.21 -0.60
C THR A 25 17.75 -6.36 -0.13
N VAL A 26 16.96 -5.29 -0.16
CA VAL A 26 15.57 -5.31 0.26
C VAL A 26 14.74 -5.94 -0.86
N ASP A 27 14.10 -7.08 -0.57
CA ASP A 27 13.25 -7.81 -1.53
C ASP A 27 11.75 -7.65 -1.24
N ARG A 28 11.38 -7.24 -0.02
CA ARG A 28 9.97 -7.12 0.39
C ARG A 28 9.72 -6.09 1.51
N ILE A 29 8.48 -5.63 1.61
CA ILE A 29 7.93 -4.89 2.76
C ILE A 29 6.68 -5.61 3.26
N HIS A 30 6.62 -5.85 4.57
CA HIS A 30 5.40 -6.32 5.25
C HIS A 30 4.55 -5.11 5.66
N VAL A 31 3.38 -4.94 5.04
CA VAL A 31 2.50 -3.80 5.30
C VAL A 31 1.57 -4.13 6.47
N LYS A 32 1.81 -3.47 7.61
CA LYS A 32 1.00 -3.64 8.83
C LYS A 32 -0.21 -2.72 8.92
N LEU A 33 -0.50 -1.94 7.87
CA LEU A 33 -1.55 -0.93 7.92
C LEU A 33 -2.93 -1.57 8.12
N PHE A 34 -3.18 -2.74 7.54
CA PHE A 34 -4.40 -3.53 7.75
C PHE A 34 -4.61 -3.96 9.20
N GLU A 35 -3.53 -4.17 9.97
CA GLU A 35 -3.64 -4.47 11.41
C GLU A 35 -4.05 -3.23 12.21
N ARG A 36 -3.56 -2.05 11.80
CA ARG A 36 -3.82 -0.78 12.49
C ARG A 36 -5.17 -0.17 12.12
N PHE A 37 -5.60 -0.39 10.89
CA PHE A 37 -6.86 0.07 10.29
C PHE A 37 -7.60 -1.13 9.69
N PRO A 38 -8.34 -1.89 10.50
CA PRO A 38 -8.95 -3.16 10.07
C PRO A 38 -10.02 -3.02 8.97
N GLN A 39 -10.55 -1.82 8.78
CA GLN A 39 -11.53 -1.52 7.73
C GLN A 39 -10.89 -1.11 6.39
N THR A 40 -9.56 -1.04 6.31
CA THR A 40 -8.89 -0.81 5.02
C THR A 40 -9.03 -2.05 4.15
N GLU A 41 -9.73 -1.92 3.03
CA GLU A 41 -9.96 -3.03 2.11
C GLU A 41 -8.79 -3.20 1.14
N HIS A 42 -8.38 -2.11 0.51
CA HIS A 42 -7.36 -2.09 -0.54
C HIS A 42 -6.30 -1.04 -0.27
N LEU A 43 -5.05 -1.34 -0.65
CA LEU A 43 -3.96 -0.36 -0.71
C LEU A 43 -3.34 -0.35 -2.10
N ARG A 44 -3.47 0.78 -2.78
CA ARG A 44 -2.78 1.05 -4.05
C ARG A 44 -1.40 1.60 -3.74
N VAL A 45 -0.38 0.74 -3.83
CA VAL A 45 1.00 1.07 -3.50
C VAL A 45 1.78 1.35 -4.77
N GLN A 46 2.46 2.49 -4.79
CA GLN A 46 3.47 2.81 -5.79
C GLN A 46 4.82 2.92 -5.09
N TRP A 47 5.87 2.40 -5.72
CA TRP A 47 7.19 2.37 -5.10
C TRP A 47 8.29 2.58 -6.13
N THR A 48 9.40 3.12 -5.65
CA THR A 48 10.63 3.29 -6.41
C THR A 48 11.81 2.84 -5.54
N THR A 49 12.70 2.06 -6.13
CA THR A 49 14.04 1.76 -5.59
C THR A 49 15.08 2.33 -6.53
N GLN A 50 16.37 2.15 -6.22
CA GLN A 50 17.43 2.67 -7.07
C GLN A 50 17.38 2.15 -8.51
N ASN A 51 16.94 0.89 -8.71
CA ASN A 51 17.03 0.20 -9.99
C ASN A 51 15.67 -0.26 -10.54
N LYS A 52 14.58 -0.08 -9.79
CA LYS A 52 13.25 -0.58 -10.16
C LYS A 52 12.15 0.35 -9.67
N GLN A 53 10.98 0.25 -10.28
CA GLN A 53 9.76 0.88 -9.82
C GLN A 53 8.57 -0.02 -10.14
N GLY A 54 7.46 0.19 -9.44
CA GLY A 54 6.26 -0.58 -9.68
C GLY A 54 5.04 -0.02 -8.97
N ALA A 55 3.90 -0.63 -9.30
CA ALA A 55 2.64 -0.43 -8.62
C ALA A 55 2.00 -1.79 -8.33
N VAL A 56 1.34 -1.92 -7.19
CA VAL A 56 0.63 -3.13 -6.80
C VAL A 56 -0.56 -2.75 -5.91
N GLU A 57 -1.64 -3.53 -6.01
CA GLU A 57 -2.72 -3.47 -5.05
C GLU A 57 -2.54 -4.57 -4.00
N LEU A 58 -2.61 -4.18 -2.72
CA LEU A 58 -2.53 -5.08 -1.59
C LEU A 58 -3.87 -5.15 -0.88
N SER A 59 -4.11 -6.26 -0.17
CA SER A 59 -5.26 -6.46 0.71
C SER A 59 -4.81 -7.07 2.04
N SER A 60 -5.72 -7.19 3.00
CA SER A 60 -5.42 -7.81 4.30
C SER A 60 -4.90 -9.26 4.20
N THR A 61 -5.29 -9.99 3.16
CA THR A 61 -4.82 -11.36 2.89
C THR A 61 -3.54 -11.41 2.06
N HIS A 62 -3.17 -10.29 1.41
CA HIS A 62 -2.00 -10.15 0.56
C HIS A 62 -1.27 -8.84 0.86
N SER A 63 -0.74 -8.72 2.08
CA SER A 63 -0.16 -7.48 2.62
C SER A 63 1.36 -7.35 2.43
N VAL A 64 1.97 -8.21 1.62
CA VAL A 64 3.42 -8.19 1.37
C VAL A 64 3.71 -7.58 0.01
N LEU A 65 4.37 -6.43 0.01
CA LEU A 65 4.95 -5.84 -1.19
C LEU A 65 6.28 -6.54 -1.52
N ARG A 66 6.53 -6.83 -2.79
CA ARG A 66 7.80 -7.40 -3.30
C ARG A 66 8.36 -6.52 -4.42
N PHE A 67 9.69 -6.42 -4.48
CA PHE A 67 10.44 -5.56 -5.42
C PHE A 67 11.09 -6.29 -6.60
#